data_AF-A0A2M6Z667-F1
#
_entry.id   AF-A0A2M6Z667-F1
#
_cell.length_a   1.000
_cell.length_b   1.000
_cell.length_c   1.000
_cell.angle_alpha   90.00
_cell.angle_beta   90.00
_cell.angle_gamma   90.00
#
_symmetry.space_group_name_H-M   'P 1'
#
loop_
_entity.id
_entity.type
_entity.pdbx_description
1 polymer ?
#
loop_
_entity_poly.entity_id
_entity_poly.type
_entity_poly.pdbx_seq_one_letter_code
_entity_poly.pdbx_strand_id
1 'polypeptide(L)' 'MKIPITILNRMIIHAREEAPIEACGMLAGNNGIVRRHYRMTNRDASAEHFTLEPREQFSL' A
#
# COMPACT_ATOMS: atom_id res chain seq x y z
N MET A 1 5.42 14.61 5.65
CA MET A 1 4.68 14.02 4.52
C MET A 1 3.22 14.45 4.59
N LYS A 2 2.58 14.81 3.48
CA LYS A 2 1.14 15.13 3.37
C LYS A 2 0.46 14.09 2.49
N ILE A 3 -0.64 13.51 2.97
CA ILE A 3 -1.46 12.55 2.20
C ILE A 3 -2.81 13.20 1.89
N PRO A 4 -3.17 13.39 0.61
CA PRO A 4 -4.52 13.82 0.24
C PRO A 4 -5.59 12.87 0.77
N ILE A 5 -6.72 13.42 1.22
CA ILE A 5 -7.81 12.62 1.81
C ILE A 5 -8.33 11.52 0.87
N THR A 6 -8.30 11.77 -0.44
CA THR A 6 -8.69 10.80 -1.47
C THR A 6 -7.76 9.58 -1.48
N ILE A 7 -6.46 9.78 -1.25
CA ILE A 7 -5.48 8.69 -1.19
C ILE A 7 -5.61 7.95 0.15
N LEU A 8 -5.78 8.69 1.25
CA LEU A 8 -6.02 8.08 2.57
C LEU A 8 -7.25 7.16 2.55
N ASN A 9 -8.36 7.61 1.95
CA ASN A 9 -9.56 6.79 1.83
C ASN A 9 -9.31 5.52 1.00
N ARG A 10 -8.51 5.60 -0.06
CA ARG A 10 -8.11 4.42 -0.85
C ARG A 10 -7.24 3.44 -0.06
N MET A 11 -6.37 3.94 0.82
CA MET A 11 -5.57 3.11 1.73
C MET A 11 -6.48 2.39 2.74
N ILE A 12 -7.46 3.08 3.32
CA ILE A 12 -8.42 2.47 4.26
C ILE A 12 -9.26 1.40 3.57
N ILE A 13 -9.75 1.67 2.35
CA ILE A 13 -10.49 0.68 1.57
C ILE A 13 -9.63 -0.55 1.30
N HIS A 14 -8.38 -0.35 0.87
CA HIS A 14 -7.44 -1.45 0.64
C HIS A 14 -7.23 -2.30 1.91
N ALA A 15 -6.98 -1.66 3.06
CA ALA A 15 -6.80 -2.37 4.33
C ALA A 15 -8.03 -3.19 4.74
N ARG A 16 -9.23 -2.72 4.43
CA ARG A 16 -10.48 -3.46 4.71
C ARG A 16 -10.70 -4.62 3.76
N GLU A 17 -10.26 -4.49 2.51
CA GLU A 17 -10.39 -5.55 1.49
C GLU A 17 -9.44 -6.72 1.76
N GLU A 18 -8.23 -6.44 2.25
CA GLU A 18 -7.23 -7.48 2.56
C GLU A 18 -7.45 -8.14 3.94
N ALA A 19 -8.21 -7.50 4.84
CA ALA A 19 -8.47 -8.04 6.16
C ALA A 19 -9.07 -9.47 6.09
N PRO A 20 -8.61 -10.41 6.95
CA PRO A 20 -7.75 -10.23 8.12
C PRO A 20 -6.24 -10.23 7.82
N ILE A 21 -5.85 -10.33 6.56
CA ILE A 21 -4.44 -10.30 6.13
C ILE A 21 -3.93 -8.86 6.15
N GLU A 22 -2.65 -8.69 6.43
CA GLU A 22 -1.99 -7.38 6.40
C GLU A 22 -1.98 -6.82 4.96
N ALA A 23 -2.33 -5.54 4.84
CA ALA A 23 -2.43 -4.85 3.57
C ALA A 23 -1.22 -3.94 3.33
N CYS A 24 -0.39 -4.34 2.37
CA CYS A 24 0.90 -3.70 2.12
C CYS A 24 0.94 -2.91 0.81
N GLY A 25 1.78 -1.88 0.73
CA GLY A 25 1.81 -1.04 -0.47
C GLY A 25 2.87 0.05 -0.49
N MET A 26 2.93 0.79 -1.59
CA MET A 26 3.83 1.92 -1.76
C MET A 26 3.09 3.25 -2.03
N LEU A 27 3.63 4.32 -1.45
CA LEU A 27 3.16 5.69 -1.67
C LEU A 27 4.19 6.46 -2.47
N ALA A 28 3.84 6.81 -3.72
CA ALA A 28 4.68 7.65 -4.56
C ALA A 28 4.25 9.12 -4.44
N GLY A 29 5.23 10.01 -4.30
CA GLY A 29 5.00 11.43 -4.11
C GLY A 29 6.22 12.27 -4.46
N ASN A 30 6.03 13.58 -4.50
CA ASN A 30 7.11 14.54 -4.68
C ASN A 30 6.95 15.68 -3.66
N ASN A 31 8.08 16.29 -3.28
CA ASN A 31 8.11 17.42 -2.33
C ASN A 31 7.32 17.14 -1.03
N GLY A 32 7.38 15.91 -0.54
CA GLY A 32 6.69 15.48 0.68
C GLY A 32 5.16 15.33 0.54
N ILE A 33 4.59 15.40 -0.66
CA ILE A 33 3.16 15.23 -0.93
C ILE A 33 2.94 13.93 -1.71
N VAL A 34 2.13 13.03 -1.17
CA VAL A 34 1.75 11.78 -1.83
C VAL A 34 0.81 12.06 -3.00
N ARG A 35 1.08 11.43 -4.14
CA ARG A 35 0.33 11.58 -5.39
C ARG A 35 -0.33 10.28 -5.84
N ARG A 36 0.25 9.13 -5.49
CA ARG A 36 -0.26 7.80 -5.85
C ARG A 36 -0.09 6.81 -4.71
N HIS A 37 -1.05 5.89 -4.62
CA HIS A 37 -1.01 4.72 -3.75
C HIS A 37 -1.06 3.48 -4.63
N TYR A 38 -0.08 2.61 -4.45
CA TYR A 38 0.06 1.34 -5.14
C TYR A 38 -0.15 0.22 -4.13
N ARG A 39 -1.11 -0.65 -4.42
CA ARG A 39 -1.35 -1.87 -3.66
C ARG A 39 -0.26 -2.87 -4.00
N MET A 40 0.16 -3.67 -3.04
CA MET A 40 1.13 -4.73 -3.25
C MET A 40 0.66 -6.00 -2.59
N THR A 41 1.02 -7.12 -3.20
CA THR A 41 0.67 -8.44 -2.66
C THR A 41 1.55 -8.73 -1.44
N ASN A 42 0.93 -8.98 -0.29
CA ASN A 42 1.63 -9.58 0.85
C ASN A 42 1.89 -11.05 0.53
N ARG A 43 3.14 -11.36 0.13
CA ARG A 43 3.53 -12.72 -0.27
C ARG A 43 3.38 -13.73 0.86
N ASP A 44 3.50 -13.28 2.11
CA ASP A 44 3.46 -14.15 3.28
C ASP A 44 2.02 -14.48 3.70
N ALA A 45 1.02 -13.81 3.11
CA ALA A 45 -0.41 -13.94 3.44
C ALA A 45 -0.66 -14.00 4.97
N SER A 46 0.07 -13.17 5.70
CA SER A 46 0.08 -13.13 7.16
C SER A 46 -0.59 -11.85 7.65
N ALA A 47 -1.23 -11.92 8.81
CA ALA A 47 -1.87 -10.79 9.46
C ALA A 47 -0.87 -9.83 10.14
N GLU A 48 0.37 -10.27 10.38
CA GLU A 48 1.34 -9.54 11.21
C GLU A 48 2.70 -9.34 10.53
N HIS A 49 3.05 -10.22 9.59
CA HIS A 49 4.30 -10.17 8.85
C HIS A 49 4.02 -9.96 7.37
N PHE A 50 4.92 -9.24 6.70
CA PHE A 50 4.80 -9.01 5.28
C PHE A 50 6.15 -9.06 4.59
N THR A 51 6.12 -9.67 3.42
CA THR A 51 7.16 -9.56 2.40
C THR A 51 6.48 -9.02 1.16
N LEU A 52 6.87 -7.81 0.76
CA LEU A 52 6.42 -7.24 -0.51
C LEU A 52 6.92 -8.13 -1.64
N GLU A 53 6.05 -8.50 -2.59
CA GLU A 53 6.47 -9.23 -3.77
C GLU A 53 7.49 -8.39 -4.56
N PRO A 54 8.79 -8.78 -4.62
CA PRO A 54 9.83 -7.90 -5.11
C PRO A 54 9.64 -7.50 -6.58
N ARG A 55 9.00 -8.36 -7.37
CA ARG A 55 8.74 -8.12 -8.79
C ARG A 55 7.78 -6.95 -9.02
N GLU A 56 6.82 -6.75 -8.11
CA GLU A 56 5.87 -5.66 -8.20
C GLU A 56 6.56 -4.31 -7.97
N GLN A 57 7.65 -4.25 -7.19
CA GLN A 57 8.38 -3.00 -6.92
C GLN A 57 9.03 -2.38 -8.16
N PHE A 58 9.48 -3.21 -9.10
CA PHE A 58 10.15 -2.77 -10.33
C PHE A 58 9.19 -2.57 -11.51
N SER A 59 7.89 -2.83 -11.32
CA SER A 59 6.88 -2.83 -12.39
C SER A 59 5.89 -1.65 -12.30
N LEU A 60 6.16 -0.65 -11.45
CA LEU A 60 5.25 0.47 -11.12
C LEU A 60 5.39 1.73 -11.98
#